data_AF-A0A097AQN5-F1
#
_entry.id   AF-A0A097AQN5-F1
#
_cell.length_a   1.000
_cell.length_b   1.000
_cell.length_c   1.000
_cell.angle_alpha   90.00
_cell.angle_beta   90.00
_cell.angle_gamma   90.00
#
_symmetry.space_group_name_H-M   'P 1'
#
loop_
_entity.id
_entity.type
_entity.pdbx_description
1 polymer ?
#
loop_
_entity_poly.entity_id
_entity_poly.type
_entity_poly.pdbx_seq_one_letter_code
_entity_poly.pdbx_strand_id
1 'polypeptide(L)' 'MGAEKNLNEELKKLMANINEKIKSDDILNSLLNNDISYVREGESDWKLKYGREIVEIYKKLLKIVDKLSAVSQ' A
#
# COMPACT_ATOMS: atom_id res chain seq x y z
N MET A 1 11.19 25.28 4.87
CA MET A 1 10.66 25.43 3.48
C MET A 1 11.34 24.51 2.46
N GLY A 2 12.66 24.58 2.20
CA GLY A 2 13.30 23.72 1.17
C GLY A 2 13.44 22.23 1.54
N ALA A 3 13.81 21.93 2.80
CA ALA A 3 14.01 20.56 3.27
C ALA A 3 12.70 19.77 3.45
N GLU A 4 11.63 20.42 3.90
CA GLU A 4 10.30 19.78 4.10
C GLU A 4 9.65 19.39 2.77
N LYS A 5 9.80 20.23 1.74
CA LYS A 5 9.32 19.92 0.39
C LYS A 5 10.04 18.69 -0.19
N ASN A 6 11.35 18.62 0.02
CA ASN A 6 12.18 17.49 -0.43
C ASN A 6 11.78 16.18 0.27
N LEU A 7 11.51 16.23 1.58
CA LEU A 7 11.05 15.08 2.36
C LEU A 7 9.67 14.58 1.89
N ASN A 8 8.74 15.48 1.57
CA ASN A 8 7.42 15.10 1.08
C ASN A 8 7.49 14.41 -0.30
N GLU A 9 8.31 14.93 -1.21
CA GLU A 9 8.54 14.30 -2.53
C GLU A 9 9.18 12.91 -2.37
N GLU A 10 10.12 12.75 -1.45
CA GLU A 10 10.74 11.45 -1.15
C GLU A 10 9.72 10.45 -0.57
N LEU A 11 8.90 10.88 0.39
CA LEU A 11 7.82 10.05 0.95
C LEU A 11 6.82 9.61 -0.11
N LYS A 12 6.41 10.50 -1.02
CA LYS A 12 5.52 10.16 -2.15
C LYS A 12 6.15 9.13 -3.07
N LYS A 13 7.44 9.26 -3.37
CA LYS A 13 8.18 8.30 -4.19
C LYS A 13 8.27 6.93 -3.52
N LEU A 14 8.54 6.88 -2.21
CA LEU A 14 8.53 5.63 -1.45
C LEU A 14 7.15 4.95 -1.46
N MET A 15 6.08 5.73 -1.27
CA MET A 15 4.71 5.20 -1.34
C MET A 15 4.35 4.69 -2.74
N ALA A 16 4.80 5.36 -3.80
CA ALA A 16 4.63 4.89 -5.17
C ALA A 16 5.35 3.55 -5.40
N ASN A 17 6.60 3.43 -4.96
CA ASN A 17 7.37 2.18 -5.08
C ASN A 17 6.72 1.01 -4.32
N ILE A 18 6.16 1.25 -3.13
CA ILE A 18 5.42 0.22 -2.38
C ILE A 18 4.15 -0.19 -3.14
N ASN A 19 3.42 0.78 -3.71
CA ASN A 19 2.24 0.49 -4.52
C ASN A 19 2.57 -0.36 -5.75
N GLU A 20 3.67 -0.04 -6.46
CA GLU A 20 4.13 -0.85 -7.60
C GLU A 20 4.45 -2.28 -7.18
N LYS A 21 5.14 -2.47 -6.04
CA LYS A 21 5.41 -3.80 -5.48
C LYS A 21 4.14 -4.57 -5.15
N ILE A 22 3.14 -3.92 -4.54
CA ILE A 22 1.84 -4.53 -4.26
C ILE A 22 1.12 -4.93 -5.55
N LYS A 23 1.14 -4.06 -6.57
CA LYS A 23 0.50 -4.33 -7.87
C LYS A 23 1.19 -5.42 -8.68
N SER A 24 2.49 -5.62 -8.47
CA SER A 24 3.27 -6.68 -9.14
C SER A 24 3.01 -8.08 -8.60
N ASP A 25 2.38 -8.19 -7.42
CA ASP A 25 1.97 -9.47 -6.84
C ASP A 25 0.47 -9.68 -7.08
N ASP A 26 0.10 -10.78 -7.73
CA ASP A 26 -1.28 -11.04 -8.14
C ASP A 26 -2.25 -11.10 -6.95
N ILE A 27 -1.83 -11.69 -5.82
CA ILE A 27 -2.66 -11.82 -4.61
C ILE A 27 -2.82 -10.45 -3.96
N LEU A 28 -1.72 -9.72 -3.76
CA LEU A 28 -1.80 -8.41 -3.11
C LEU A 28 -2.55 -7.39 -3.98
N ASN A 29 -2.38 -7.43 -5.30
CA ASN A 29 -3.11 -6.59 -6.25
C ASN A 29 -4.62 -6.89 -6.22
N SER A 30 -5.00 -8.17 -6.28
CA SER A 30 -6.38 -8.63 -6.13
C SER A 30 -6.99 -8.14 -4.80
N LEU A 31 -6.28 -8.32 -3.68
CA LEU A 31 -6.71 -7.86 -2.35
C LEU A 31 -6.79 -6.33 -2.25
N LEU A 32 -5.89 -5.60 -2.90
CA LEU A 32 -5.92 -4.14 -2.95
C LEU A 32 -7.20 -3.64 -3.66
N ASN A 33 -7.57 -4.29 -4.77
CA ASN A 33 -8.74 -3.95 -5.58
C ASN A 33 -10.06 -4.55 -5.05
N ASN A 34 -10.01 -5.37 -4.00
CA ASN A 34 -11.12 -6.16 -3.48
C ASN A 34 -11.69 -7.20 -4.48
N ASP A 35 -10.88 -7.65 -5.44
CA ASP A 35 -11.24 -8.69 -6.41
C ASP A 35 -11.01 -10.08 -5.80
N ILE A 36 -11.93 -10.57 -4.98
CA ILE A 36 -11.78 -11.82 -4.20
C ILE A 36 -12.09 -13.08 -5.06
N SER A 37 -12.20 -12.93 -6.38
CA SER A 37 -12.55 -14.01 -7.32
C SER A 37 -11.47 -15.10 -7.45
N TYR A 38 -10.27 -14.89 -6.90
CA TYR A 38 -9.17 -15.86 -6.87
C TYR A 38 -8.90 -16.38 -5.45
N VAL A 39 -9.76 -17.28 -4.97
CA VAL A 39 -9.38 -18.20 -3.88
C VAL A 39 -9.64 -19.61 -4.37
N ARG A 40 -8.62 -20.24 -4.95
CA ARG A 40 -8.63 -21.69 -5.14
C ARG A 40 -8.65 -22.32 -3.75
N GLU A 41 -9.67 -23.11 -3.44
CA GLU A 41 -9.73 -23.90 -2.20
C GLU A 41 -8.40 -24.63 -2.00
N GLY A 42 -7.69 -24.31 -0.92
CA GLY A 42 -6.46 -24.98 -0.51
C GLY A 42 -5.14 -24.24 -0.79
N GLU A 43 -5.07 -23.24 -1.68
CA GLU A 43 -3.85 -22.42 -1.84
C GLU A 43 -3.78 -21.29 -0.79
N SER A 44 -3.68 -21.74 0.47
CA SER A 44 -3.15 -21.05 1.66
C SER A 44 -3.91 -19.83 2.19
N ASP A 45 -4.86 -20.09 3.09
CA ASP A 45 -5.47 -19.12 4.02
C ASP A 45 -4.44 -18.15 4.64
N TRP A 46 -3.22 -18.62 4.93
CA TRP A 46 -2.18 -17.76 5.49
C TRP A 46 -1.71 -16.68 4.50
N LYS A 47 -1.56 -16.99 3.21
CA LYS A 47 -1.16 -15.99 2.20
C LYS A 47 -2.22 -14.90 2.05
N LEU A 48 -3.49 -15.28 2.05
CA LEU A 48 -4.61 -14.33 2.01
C LEU A 48 -4.70 -13.51 3.29
N LYS A 49 -4.52 -14.15 4.46
CA LYS A 49 -4.50 -13.46 5.75
C LYS A 49 -3.39 -12.41 5.81
N TYR A 50 -2.14 -12.82 5.59
CA TYR A 50 -1.01 -11.90 5.64
C TYR A 50 -1.06 -10.88 4.48
N GLY A 51 -1.56 -11.26 3.31
CA GLY A 51 -1.78 -10.33 2.21
C GLY A 51 -2.77 -9.22 2.55
N ARG A 52 -3.87 -9.55 3.26
CA ARG A 52 -4.82 -8.56 3.77
C ARG A 52 -4.16 -7.62 4.77
N GLU A 53 -3.39 -8.17 5.71
CA GLU A 53 -2.65 -7.37 6.69
C GLU A 53 -1.67 -6.39 6.01
N ILE A 54 -0.94 -6.84 4.97
CA ILE A 54 -0.03 -6.00 4.18
C ILE A 54 -0.79 -4.86 3.49
N VAL A 55 -1.90 -5.16 2.81
CA VAL A 55 -2.73 -4.15 2.12
C VAL A 55 -3.33 -3.15 3.12
N GLU A 56 -3.75 -3.60 4.30
CA GLU A 56 -4.25 -2.71 5.34
C GLU A 56 -3.17 -1.76 5.88
N ILE A 57 -1.96 -2.27 6.12
CA ILE A 57 -0.82 -1.46 6.55
C ILE A 57 -0.50 -0.41 5.48
N TYR A 58 -0.45 -0.80 4.21
CA TYR A 58 -0.24 0.12 3.09
C TYR A 58 -1.29 1.24 3.07
N LYS A 59 -2.59 0.91 3.19
CA LYS A 59 -3.68 1.89 3.24
C LYS A 59 -3.55 2.84 4.44
N LYS A 60 -3.11 2.35 5.60
CA LYS A 60 -2.85 3.18 6.80
C LYS A 60 -1.67 4.14 6.57
N LEU A 61 -0.57 3.65 6.00
CA LEU A 61 0.60 4.48 5.66
C LEU A 61 0.24 5.58 4.68
N LEU A 62 -0.53 5.27 3.63
CA LEU A 62 -0.98 6.25 2.65
C LEU A 62 -1.76 7.40 3.33
N LYS A 63 -2.71 7.06 4.20
CA LYS A 63 -3.46 8.07 4.98
C LYS A 63 -2.57 8.93 5.87
N ILE A 64 -1.50 8.36 6.44
CA ILE A 64 -0.54 9.13 7.26
C ILE A 64 0.23 10.11 6.37
N VAL A 65 0.74 9.65 5.22
CA VAL A 65 1.49 10.50 4.27
C VAL A 65 0.60 11.62 3.71
N ASP A 66 -0.66 11.33 3.41
CA ASP A 66 -1.63 12.34 2.96
C ASP A 66 -1.90 13.39 4.04
N LYS A 67 -2.07 12.97 5.30
CA LYS A 67 -2.25 13.89 6.44
C LYS A 67 -1.02 14.77 6.66
N LEU A 68 0.18 14.20 6.62
CA LEU A 68 1.43 14.96 6.74
C LEU A 68 1.55 16.00 5.62
N SER A 69 1.20 15.62 4.39
CA SER A 69 1.19 16.54 3.25
C SER A 69 0.23 17.71 3.44
N ALA A 70 -0.94 17.46 4.05
CA ALA A 70 -1.96 18.49 4.30
C ALA A 70 -1.58 19.45 5.44
N VAL A 71 -0.75 19.02 6.41
CA VAL A 71 -0.29 19.86 7.52
C VAL A 71 0.95 20.68 7.15
N SER A 72 1.71 20.27 6.14
CA SER A 72 2.89 21.00 5.65
C SER A 72 2.60 22.06 4.56
N GLN A 73 1.34 22.26 4.19
CA GLN A 73 0.88 23.35 3.30
C GLN A 73 0.40 24.55 4.11
#